data_AF-A0A2M7Y1S6-F1
#
_entry.id   AF-A0A2M7Y1S6-F1
#
_cell.length_a   1.000
_cell.length_b   1.000
_cell.length_c   1.000
_cell.angle_alpha   90.00
_cell.angle_beta   90.00
_cell.angle_gamma   90.00
#
_symmetry.space_group_name_H-M   'P 1'
#
loop_
_entity.id
_entity.type
_entity.pdbx_description
1 polymer ?
#
loop_
_entity_poly.entity_id
_entity_poly.type
_entity_poly.pdbx_seq_one_letter_code
_entity_poly.pdbx_strand_id
1 'polypeptide(L)'
;FGAQAAQLVRSLGGRLDEGARPAPDSLCVVTPLGADATGCCAAEGLDATRVVALDMLFASGRRTLMTTPLTGAAARVAAHGLFASDGVPVSVIRDSAGFVAQRVVAHIVNVGCDIAQQAIAAPGDIDRAVTLGLGYPSGPLAMGDALGPARVAAILDAMHGIHRDPRYRPSPWLRRRALLGASLLTAEE
;
A
#
# COMPACT_ATOMS: atom_id res chain seq x y z
N PHE A 1 -7.03 -2.65 6.73
CA PHE A 1 -7.33 -1.23 6.44
C PHE A 1 -8.83 -0.89 6.40
N GLY A 2 -9.74 -1.86 6.23
CA GLY A 2 -11.19 -1.59 6.13
C GLY A 2 -11.79 -0.68 7.22
N ALA A 3 -11.48 -0.90 8.50
CA ALA A 3 -11.99 -0.06 9.58
C ALA A 3 -11.58 1.42 9.46
N GLN A 4 -10.33 1.69 9.08
CA GLN A 4 -9.81 3.05 8.88
C GLN A 4 -10.47 3.72 7.66
N ALA A 5 -10.68 2.97 6.58
CA ALA A 5 -11.39 3.49 5.41
C ALA A 5 -12.86 3.79 5.72
N ALA A 6 -13.54 2.93 6.49
CA ALA A 6 -14.91 3.17 6.95
C ALA A 6 -15.00 4.45 7.82
N GLN A 7 -14.03 4.66 8.71
CA GLN A 7 -13.93 5.90 9.48
C GLN A 7 -13.72 7.12 8.59
N LEU A 8 -12.83 7.04 7.60
CA LEU A 8 -12.60 8.11 6.63
C LEU A 8 -13.87 8.44 5.83
N VAL A 9 -14.58 7.42 5.34
CA VAL A 9 -15.84 7.62 4.60
C VAL A 9 -16.86 8.37 5.47
N ARG A 10 -17.01 7.97 6.74
CA ARG A 10 -17.90 8.68 7.69
C ARG A 10 -17.47 10.12 7.93
N SER A 11 -16.17 10.38 8.11
CA SER A 11 -15.67 11.75 8.33
C SER A 11 -15.85 12.66 7.12
N LEU A 12 -15.90 12.09 5.91
CA LEU A 12 -16.17 12.80 4.66
C LEU A 12 -17.67 13.00 4.38
N GLY A 13 -18.56 12.62 5.31
CA GLY A 13 -20.01 12.71 5.17
C GLY A 13 -20.62 11.58 4.32
N GLY A 14 -19.84 10.55 3.99
CA GLY A 14 -20.34 9.35 3.31
C GLY A 14 -21.16 8.47 4.23
N ARG A 15 -22.16 7.80 3.66
CA ARG A 15 -22.96 6.78 4.34
C ARG A 15 -22.43 5.41 3.99
N LEU A 16 -22.25 4.56 4.99
CA LEU A 16 -21.86 3.17 4.78
C LEU A 16 -23.12 2.33 4.56
N ASP A 17 -23.01 1.41 3.62
CA ASP A 17 -23.99 0.35 3.42
C ASP A 17 -23.74 -0.75 4.47
N GLU A 18 -24.74 -1.00 5.31
CA GLU A 18 -24.70 -2.01 6.37
C GLU A 18 -25.39 -3.33 5.95
N GLY A 19 -25.81 -3.43 4.68
CA GLY A 19 -26.35 -4.65 4.12
C GLY A 19 -25.34 -5.79 4.11
N ALA A 20 -25.84 -7.02 4.20
CA ALA A 20 -25.00 -8.24 4.11
C ALA A 20 -24.28 -8.36 2.75
N ARG A 21 -24.79 -7.67 1.72
CA ARG A 21 -24.16 -7.48 0.42
C ARG A 21 -24.36 -6.02 -0.02
N PRO A 22 -23.45 -5.46 -0.81
CA PRO A 22 -23.63 -4.09 -1.32
C PRO A 22 -24.92 -3.97 -2.13
N ALA A 23 -25.74 -2.97 -1.81
CA ALA A 23 -26.91 -2.58 -2.58
C ALA A 23 -26.53 -2.24 -4.04
N PRO A 24 -27.47 -2.31 -5.01
CA PRO A 24 -27.16 -2.10 -6.43
C PRO A 24 -26.54 -0.73 -6.77
N ASP A 25 -26.82 0.30 -5.97
CA ASP A 25 -26.33 1.67 -6.12
C ASP A 25 -25.11 1.98 -5.23
N SER A 26 -24.69 1.05 -4.37
CA SER A 26 -23.53 1.22 -3.50
C SER A 26 -22.21 1.22 -4.29
N LEU A 27 -21.35 2.20 -3.99
CA LEU A 27 -19.94 2.20 -4.39
C LEU A 27 -19.17 1.20 -3.51
N CYS A 28 -18.44 0.28 -4.13
CA CYS A 28 -17.62 -0.70 -3.42
C CYS A 28 -16.18 -0.18 -3.29
N VAL A 29 -15.75 0.09 -2.04
CA VAL A 29 -14.39 0.55 -1.76
C VAL A 29 -13.58 -0.59 -1.15
N VAL A 30 -12.52 -1.02 -1.84
CA VAL A 30 -11.57 -2.02 -1.33
C VAL A 30 -10.25 -1.36 -0.90
N THR A 31 -9.49 -1.98 0.00
CA THR A 31 -8.24 -1.40 0.55
C THR A 31 -7.05 -2.36 0.46
N PRO A 32 -6.61 -2.72 -0.77
CA PRO A 32 -5.55 -3.70 -0.96
C PRO A 32 -4.22 -3.24 -0.34
N LEU A 33 -3.48 -4.22 0.17
CA LEU A 33 -2.08 -4.09 0.56
C LEU A 33 -1.25 -4.93 -0.43
N GLY A 34 -0.53 -4.26 -1.33
CA GLY A 34 0.27 -4.90 -2.39
C GLY A 34 -0.50 -5.51 -3.57
N ALA A 35 -1.80 -5.78 -3.41
CA ALA A 35 -2.67 -6.32 -4.45
C ALA A 35 -3.23 -5.23 -5.40
N ASP A 36 -3.91 -5.66 -6.44
CA ASP A 36 -4.61 -4.82 -7.42
C ASP A 36 -6.13 -4.78 -7.14
N ALA A 37 -6.87 -3.90 -7.84
CA ALA A 37 -8.30 -3.71 -7.60
C ALA A 37 -9.11 -4.89 -8.16
N THR A 38 -8.73 -5.44 -9.31
CA THR A 38 -9.43 -6.57 -9.93
C THR A 38 -9.35 -7.84 -9.10
N GLY A 39 -8.17 -8.17 -8.57
CA GLY A 39 -7.97 -9.33 -7.71
C GLY A 39 -8.80 -9.22 -6.43
N CYS A 40 -8.82 -8.05 -5.79
CA CYS A 40 -9.70 -7.80 -4.65
C CYS A 40 -11.18 -7.90 -5.02
N CYS A 41 -11.60 -7.32 -6.15
CA CYS A 41 -12.97 -7.41 -6.64
C CYS A 41 -13.42 -8.87 -6.80
N ALA A 42 -12.58 -9.71 -7.41
CA ALA A 42 -12.89 -11.12 -7.64
C ALA A 42 -12.94 -11.91 -6.33
N ALA A 43 -11.97 -11.70 -5.42
CA ALA A 43 -11.91 -12.40 -4.14
C ALA A 43 -13.13 -12.11 -3.25
N GLU A 44 -13.65 -10.89 -3.30
CA GLU A 44 -14.80 -10.44 -2.52
C GLU A 44 -16.14 -10.66 -3.24
N GLY A 45 -16.13 -11.17 -4.49
CA GLY A 45 -17.35 -11.39 -5.28
C GLY A 45 -18.14 -10.12 -5.62
N LEU A 46 -17.43 -9.01 -5.85
CA LEU A 46 -18.01 -7.69 -6.08
C LEU A 46 -18.28 -7.42 -7.56
N ASP A 47 -19.17 -6.47 -7.83
CA ASP A 47 -19.41 -5.94 -9.17
C ASP A 47 -18.29 -4.98 -9.59
N ALA A 48 -17.46 -5.42 -10.54
CA ALA A 48 -16.28 -4.69 -11.00
C ALA A 48 -16.59 -3.29 -11.55
N THR A 49 -17.82 -3.03 -12.00
CA THR A 49 -18.23 -1.71 -12.50
C THR A 49 -18.38 -0.67 -11.38
N ARG A 50 -18.49 -1.11 -10.13
CA ARG A 50 -18.71 -0.29 -8.94
C ARG A 50 -17.56 -0.35 -7.94
N VAL A 51 -16.44 -0.99 -8.29
CA VAL A 51 -15.27 -1.11 -7.41
C VAL A 51 -14.26 0.00 -7.67
N VAL A 52 -13.77 0.59 -6.57
CA VAL A 52 -12.54 1.37 -6.51
C VAL A 52 -11.69 0.90 -5.34
N ALA A 53 -10.38 0.87 -5.51
CA ALA A 53 -9.43 0.58 -4.45
C ALA A 53 -8.86 1.90 -3.89
N LEU A 54 -8.76 2.01 -2.56
CA LEU A 54 -8.21 3.17 -1.86
C LEU A 54 -6.88 2.80 -1.20
N ASP A 55 -5.82 3.56 -1.50
CA ASP A 55 -4.54 3.40 -0.82
C ASP A 55 -4.60 3.99 0.59
N MET A 56 -4.48 3.12 1.59
CA MET A 56 -4.51 3.48 3.01
C MET A 56 -3.12 3.50 3.65
N LEU A 57 -2.04 3.18 2.91
CA LEU A 57 -0.69 3.20 3.47
C LEU A 57 -0.26 4.61 3.86
N PHE A 58 -0.59 5.59 3.01
CA PHE A 58 -0.35 7.02 3.25
C PHE A 58 -1.65 7.80 3.02
N ALA A 59 -2.61 7.65 3.93
CA ALA A 59 -3.93 8.29 3.80
C ALA A 59 -3.92 9.82 4.02
N SER A 60 -2.81 10.38 4.51
CA SER A 60 -2.60 11.82 4.75
C SER A 60 -1.82 12.48 3.61
N GLY A 61 -2.24 13.67 3.18
CA GLY A 61 -1.54 14.50 2.19
C GLY A 61 -2.09 14.37 0.77
N ARG A 62 -2.01 13.17 0.17
CA ARG A 62 -2.61 12.87 -1.14
C ARG A 62 -3.19 11.47 -1.16
N ARG A 63 -4.44 11.33 -1.56
CA ARG A 63 -5.13 10.04 -1.66
C ARG A 63 -4.94 9.45 -3.05
N THR A 64 -4.83 8.14 -3.13
CA THR A 64 -4.77 7.41 -4.41
C THR A 64 -5.95 6.45 -4.51
N LEU A 65 -6.73 6.60 -5.57
CA LEU A 65 -7.77 5.67 -5.99
C LEU A 65 -7.26 4.85 -7.17
N MET A 66 -7.52 3.55 -7.16
CA MET A 66 -7.19 2.64 -8.25
C MET A 66 -8.48 1.99 -8.76
N THR A 67 -8.71 2.08 -10.07
CA THR A 67 -9.90 1.49 -10.71
C THR A 67 -9.60 0.07 -11.18
N THR A 68 -10.65 -0.75 -11.31
CA THR A 68 -10.58 -1.95 -12.15
C THR A 68 -10.60 -1.54 -13.63
N PRO A 69 -10.37 -2.46 -14.58
CA PRO A 69 -10.58 -2.21 -16.00
C PRO A 69 -12.04 -1.88 -16.37
N LEU A 70 -13.00 -2.23 -15.51
CA LEU A 70 -14.43 -2.10 -15.77
C LEU A 70 -15.13 -1.03 -14.93
N THR A 71 -14.43 -0.37 -14.00
CA THR A 71 -15.02 0.67 -13.14
C THR A 71 -15.74 1.71 -14.00
N GLY A 72 -17.05 1.85 -13.80
CA GLY A 72 -17.90 2.76 -14.55
C GLY A 72 -17.58 4.22 -14.26
N ALA A 73 -17.88 5.09 -15.23
CA ALA A 73 -17.63 6.53 -15.10
C ALA A 73 -18.34 7.13 -13.87
N ALA A 74 -19.58 6.73 -13.61
CA ALA A 74 -20.35 7.19 -12.45
C ALA A 74 -19.69 6.78 -11.12
N ALA A 75 -19.26 5.52 -10.99
CA ALA A 75 -18.56 5.02 -9.79
C ALA A 75 -17.24 5.76 -9.58
N ARG A 76 -16.46 5.98 -10.65
CA ARG A 76 -15.21 6.75 -10.59
C ARG A 76 -15.43 8.19 -10.14
N VAL A 77 -16.44 8.86 -10.70
CA VAL A 77 -16.78 10.25 -10.33
C VAL A 77 -17.27 10.33 -8.89
N ALA A 78 -18.15 9.41 -8.47
CA ALA A 78 -18.64 9.34 -7.10
C ALA A 78 -17.48 9.12 -6.10
N ALA A 79 -16.59 8.17 -6.38
CA ALA A 79 -15.42 7.90 -5.57
C ALA A 79 -14.50 9.12 -5.45
N HIS A 80 -14.15 9.73 -6.58
CA HIS A 80 -13.31 10.93 -6.58
C HIS A 80 -13.98 12.08 -5.82
N GLY A 81 -15.28 12.32 -6.04
CA GLY A 81 -16.04 13.36 -5.36
C GLY A 81 -16.06 13.18 -3.85
N LEU A 82 -16.31 11.95 -3.38
CA LEU A 82 -16.28 11.63 -1.95
C LEU A 82 -14.88 11.84 -1.36
N PHE A 83 -13.85 11.23 -1.96
CA PHE A 83 -12.50 11.25 -1.40
C PHE A 83 -11.74 12.56 -1.61
N ALA A 84 -12.29 13.51 -2.35
CA ALA A 84 -11.75 14.87 -2.50
C ALA A 84 -12.57 15.93 -1.73
N SER A 85 -13.65 15.55 -1.04
CA SER A 85 -14.64 16.49 -0.49
C SER A 85 -14.10 17.41 0.62
N ASP A 86 -13.02 17.01 1.28
CA ASP A 86 -12.32 17.78 2.32
C ASP A 86 -11.10 18.55 1.78
N GLY A 87 -10.94 18.64 0.45
CA GLY A 87 -9.86 19.37 -0.19
C GLY A 87 -8.52 18.63 -0.29
N VAL A 88 -8.42 17.40 0.23
CA VAL A 88 -7.22 16.56 0.03
C VAL A 88 -7.16 16.12 -1.44
N PRO A 89 -6.04 16.40 -2.16
CA PRO A 89 -5.91 16.00 -3.56
C PRO A 89 -6.02 14.49 -3.75
N VAL A 90 -6.74 14.08 -4.79
CA VAL A 90 -6.93 12.67 -5.15
C VAL A 90 -6.31 12.39 -6.52
N SER A 91 -5.51 11.32 -6.59
CA SER A 91 -5.00 10.78 -7.85
C SER A 91 -5.79 9.50 -8.19
N VAL A 92 -6.26 9.40 -9.43
CA VAL A 92 -6.91 8.17 -9.92
C VAL A 92 -5.95 7.46 -10.87
N ILE A 93 -5.60 6.22 -10.53
CA ILE A 93 -4.70 5.38 -11.32
C ILE A 93 -5.45 4.19 -11.92
N ARG A 94 -4.86 3.62 -12.97
CA ARG A 94 -5.30 2.34 -13.52
C ARG A 94 -4.92 1.19 -12.59
N ASP A 95 -5.52 0.05 -12.84
CA ASP A 95 -5.29 -1.16 -12.08
C ASP A 95 -3.81 -1.58 -12.06
N SER A 96 -3.21 -1.68 -10.88
CA SER A 96 -1.79 -1.95 -10.71
C SER A 96 -1.47 -2.45 -9.30
N ALA A 97 -0.95 -3.67 -9.20
CA ALA A 97 -0.60 -4.28 -7.92
C ALA A 97 0.36 -3.41 -7.10
N GLY A 98 -0.01 -3.05 -5.87
CA GLY A 98 0.82 -2.27 -4.96
C GLY A 98 0.78 -0.76 -5.19
N PHE A 99 -0.21 -0.25 -5.93
CA PHE A 99 -0.37 1.19 -6.17
C PHE A 99 0.93 1.85 -6.67
N VAL A 100 1.08 3.15 -6.43
CA VAL A 100 2.33 3.89 -6.66
C VAL A 100 3.18 3.86 -5.39
N ALA A 101 2.62 4.37 -4.28
CA ALA A 101 3.39 4.59 -3.06
C ALA A 101 3.82 3.28 -2.38
N GLN A 102 2.91 2.30 -2.24
CA GLN A 102 3.26 1.02 -1.62
C GLN A 102 4.38 0.32 -2.40
N ARG A 103 4.29 0.28 -3.74
CA ARG A 103 5.33 -0.27 -4.62
C ARG A 103 6.67 0.43 -4.41
N VAL A 104 6.70 1.76 -4.50
CA VAL A 104 7.96 2.52 -4.41
C VAL A 104 8.61 2.33 -3.05
N VAL A 105 7.85 2.51 -1.97
CA VAL A 105 8.41 2.42 -0.62
C VAL A 105 8.88 1.02 -0.28
N ALA A 106 8.13 -0.01 -0.71
CA ALA A 106 8.52 -1.38 -0.45
C ALA A 106 9.83 -1.75 -1.16
N HIS A 107 10.09 -1.25 -2.37
CA HIS A 107 11.37 -1.47 -3.03
C HIS A 107 12.52 -0.73 -2.36
N ILE A 108 12.31 0.53 -1.95
CA ILE A 108 13.33 1.31 -1.23
C ILE A 108 13.76 0.58 0.04
N VAL A 109 12.79 0.14 0.84
CA VAL A 109 13.05 -0.62 2.08
C VAL A 109 13.75 -1.94 1.76
N ASN A 110 13.27 -2.68 0.76
CA ASN A 110 13.82 -4.00 0.44
C ASN A 110 15.25 -3.95 -0.08
N VAL A 111 15.59 -2.92 -0.88
CA VAL A 111 16.97 -2.68 -1.32
C VAL A 111 17.88 -2.39 -0.13
N GLY A 112 17.44 -1.54 0.82
CA GLY A 112 18.20 -1.32 2.06
C GLY A 112 18.42 -2.62 2.84
N CYS A 113 17.40 -3.46 2.94
CA CYS A 113 17.48 -4.77 3.60
C CYS A 113 18.44 -5.73 2.88
N ASP A 114 18.48 -5.72 1.54
CA ASP A 114 19.42 -6.54 0.77
C ASP A 114 20.88 -6.11 0.99
N ILE A 115 21.15 -4.80 1.09
CA ILE A 115 22.48 -4.26 1.40
C ILE A 115 22.93 -4.72 2.81
N ALA A 116 22.01 -4.65 3.79
CA ALA A 116 22.27 -5.13 5.14
C ALA A 116 22.50 -6.65 5.18
N GLN A 117 21.68 -7.43 4.44
CA GLN A 117 21.82 -8.89 4.34
C GLN A 117 23.18 -9.32 3.79
N GLN A 118 23.74 -8.54 2.87
CA GLN A 118 25.04 -8.80 2.25
C GLN A 118 26.21 -8.27 3.09
N ALA A 119 25.94 -7.68 4.25
CA ALA A 119 26.93 -7.06 5.14
C ALA A 119 27.83 -6.02 4.43
N ILE A 120 27.28 -5.31 3.43
CA ILE A 120 28.03 -4.27 2.69
C ILE A 120 28.32 -3.07 3.60
N ALA A 121 27.37 -2.72 4.48
CA ALA A 121 27.50 -1.65 5.45
C ALA A 121 26.63 -1.95 6.68
N ALA A 122 26.95 -1.32 7.82
CA ALA A 122 26.12 -1.42 9.00
C ALA A 122 24.73 -0.80 8.74
N PRO A 123 23.64 -1.33 9.33
CA PRO A 123 22.29 -0.80 9.11
C PRO A 123 22.14 0.71 9.31
N GLY A 124 22.78 1.26 10.36
CA GLY A 124 22.78 2.70 10.61
C GLY A 124 23.52 3.52 9.55
N ASP A 125 24.58 2.98 8.96
CA ASP A 125 25.33 3.65 7.90
C ASP A 125 24.55 3.66 6.58
N ILE A 126 23.78 2.60 6.29
CA ILE A 126 22.87 2.55 5.13
C ILE A 126 21.85 3.70 5.21
N ASP A 127 21.23 3.88 6.38
CA ASP A 127 20.26 4.94 6.60
C ASP A 127 20.90 6.34 6.51
N ARG A 128 22.09 6.52 7.07
CA ARG A 128 22.86 7.77 6.97
C ARG A 128 23.25 8.09 5.53
N ALA A 129 23.65 7.10 4.74
CA ALA A 129 23.99 7.29 3.34
C ALA A 129 22.80 7.78 2.52
N VAL A 130 21.60 7.21 2.73
CA VAL A 130 20.39 7.60 2.00
C VAL A 130 19.88 8.98 2.43
N THR A 131 19.96 9.30 3.71
CA THR A 131 19.56 10.61 4.23
C THR A 131 20.52 11.73 3.83
N LEU A 132 21.82 11.56 4.06
CA LEU A 132 22.84 12.59 3.79
C LEU A 132 23.23 12.66 2.30
N GLY A 133 23.30 11.51 1.63
CA GLY A 133 23.76 11.41 0.24
C GLY A 133 22.64 11.61 -0.78
N LEU A 134 21.44 11.08 -0.52
CA LEU A 134 20.30 11.15 -1.45
C LEU A 134 19.22 12.17 -1.02
N GLY A 135 19.36 12.78 0.16
CA GLY A 135 18.47 13.83 0.65
C GLY A 135 17.10 13.34 1.12
N TYR A 136 16.96 12.05 1.44
CA TYR A 136 15.68 11.52 1.92
C TYR A 136 15.44 11.94 3.37
N PRO A 137 14.18 12.16 3.80
CA PRO A 137 13.87 12.56 5.17
C PRO A 137 14.12 11.44 6.19
N SER A 138 14.17 10.18 5.75
CA SER A 138 14.44 9.01 6.56
C SER A 138 15.14 7.95 5.72
N GLY A 139 16.01 7.16 6.35
CA GLY A 139 16.69 6.05 5.69
C GLY A 139 15.74 4.88 5.40
N PRO A 140 16.11 3.98 4.47
CA PRO A 140 15.24 2.89 4.04
C PRO A 140 14.88 1.92 5.16
N LEU A 141 15.77 1.64 6.11
CA LEU A 141 15.51 0.69 7.19
C LEU A 141 14.60 1.32 8.25
N ALA A 142 14.90 2.55 8.69
CA ALA A 142 14.02 3.32 9.57
C ALA A 142 12.63 3.54 8.98
N MET A 143 12.53 3.79 7.67
CA MET A 143 11.26 3.91 6.97
C MET A 143 10.46 2.59 7.00
N GLY A 144 11.14 1.46 6.82
CA GLY A 144 10.51 0.14 6.94
C GLY A 144 10.03 -0.17 8.35
N ASP A 145 10.79 0.23 9.38
CA ASP A 145 10.38 0.10 10.79
C ASP A 145 9.15 0.97 11.09
N ALA A 146 9.14 2.22 10.63
CA ALA A 146 7.99 3.12 10.82
C ALA A 146 6.72 2.60 10.14
N LEU A 147 6.84 1.96 8.97
CA LEU A 147 5.71 1.34 8.28
C LEU A 147 5.30 -0.01 8.86
N GLY A 148 6.20 -0.67 9.59
CA GLY A 148 6.07 -2.04 10.03
C GLY A 148 6.68 -3.02 9.03
N PRO A 149 7.75 -3.77 9.39
CA PRO A 149 8.42 -4.70 8.46
C PRO A 149 7.49 -5.76 7.87
N ALA A 150 6.56 -6.28 8.67
CA ALA A 150 5.56 -7.26 8.21
C ALA A 150 4.63 -6.68 7.14
N ARG A 151 4.29 -5.40 7.22
CA ARG A 151 3.46 -4.72 6.21
C ARG A 151 4.22 -4.57 4.90
N VAL A 152 5.49 -4.17 4.97
CA VAL A 152 6.36 -4.06 3.79
C VAL A 152 6.55 -5.42 3.12
N ALA A 153 6.83 -6.47 3.89
CA ALA A 153 6.94 -7.84 3.39
C ALA A 153 5.64 -8.30 2.70
N ALA A 154 4.47 -8.02 3.30
CA ALA A 154 3.18 -8.37 2.73
C ALA A 154 2.90 -7.66 1.40
N ILE A 155 3.31 -6.39 1.23
CA ILE A 155 3.19 -5.66 -0.05
C ILE A 155 3.97 -6.40 -1.13
N LEU A 156 5.23 -6.72 -0.86
CA LEU A 156 6.13 -7.41 -1.79
C LEU A 156 5.65 -8.83 -2.11
N ASP A 157 5.18 -9.59 -1.10
CA ASP A 157 4.63 -10.92 -1.29
C ASP A 157 3.39 -10.92 -2.19
N ALA A 158 2.46 -9.97 -1.99
CA ALA A 158 1.28 -9.83 -2.84
C ALA A 158 1.68 -9.50 -4.30
N MET A 159 2.58 -8.53 -4.47
CA MET A 159 3.09 -8.16 -5.79
C MET A 159 3.83 -9.31 -6.49
N HIS A 160 4.66 -10.05 -5.75
CA HIS A 160 5.36 -11.22 -6.26
C HIS A 160 4.39 -12.34 -6.63
N GLY A 161 3.34 -12.56 -5.84
CA GLY A 161 2.29 -13.54 -6.12
C GLY A 161 1.56 -13.26 -7.44
N ILE A 162 1.28 -11.98 -7.73
CA ILE A 162 0.59 -11.54 -8.95
C ILE A 162 1.52 -11.58 -10.16
N HIS A 163 2.69 -10.94 -10.06
CA HIS A 163 3.59 -10.78 -11.21
C HIS A 163 4.48 -12.00 -11.46
N ARG A 164 4.72 -12.83 -10.44
CA ARG A 164 5.72 -13.91 -10.44
C ARG A 164 7.13 -13.45 -10.80
N ASP A 165 7.39 -12.15 -10.68
CA ASP A 165 8.67 -11.52 -11.00
C ASP A 165 9.56 -11.50 -9.75
N PRO A 166 10.78 -12.07 -9.81
CA PRO A 166 11.73 -12.04 -8.70
C PRO A 166 12.08 -10.65 -8.18
N ARG A 167 11.88 -9.57 -8.97
CA ARG A 167 12.13 -8.19 -8.51
C ARG A 167 11.29 -7.80 -7.28
N TYR A 168 10.14 -8.47 -7.09
CA TYR A 168 9.23 -8.24 -5.98
C TYR A 168 9.46 -9.16 -4.78
N ARG A 169 10.46 -10.05 -4.81
CA ARG A 169 10.71 -10.97 -3.70
C ARG A 169 11.13 -10.17 -2.45
N PRO A 170 10.53 -10.42 -1.27
CA PRO A 170 11.08 -9.90 -0.03
C PRO A 170 12.47 -10.47 0.23
N SER A 171 13.41 -9.60 0.62
CA SER A 171 14.76 -10.00 1.05
C SER A 171 14.68 -10.90 2.28
N PRO A 172 15.66 -11.81 2.49
CA PRO A 172 15.71 -12.63 3.69
C PRO A 172 15.80 -11.80 4.97
N TRP A 173 16.52 -10.67 4.94
CA TRP A 173 16.63 -9.74 6.07
C TRP A 173 15.26 -9.20 6.47
N LEU A 174 14.52 -8.61 5.52
CA LEU A 174 13.17 -8.10 5.74
C LEU A 174 12.25 -9.20 6.28
N ARG A 175 12.24 -10.38 5.64
CA ARG A 175 11.36 -11.48 6.02
C ARG A 175 11.62 -11.97 7.43
N ARG A 176 12.88 -12.18 7.81
CA ARG A 176 13.24 -12.67 9.16
C ARG A 176 12.84 -11.68 10.24
N ARG A 177 13.13 -10.39 10.05
CA ARG A 177 12.77 -9.33 11.01
C ARG A 177 11.26 -9.13 11.13
N ALA A 178 10.54 -9.20 10.01
CA ALA A 178 9.09 -9.22 10.01
C ALA A 178 8.51 -10.39 10.83
N LEU A 179 9.05 -11.60 10.68
CA LEU A 179 8.60 -12.78 11.41
C LEU A 179 8.94 -12.73 12.90
N LEU A 180 10.09 -12.17 13.25
CA LEU A 180 10.58 -12.08 14.63
C LEU A 180 10.06 -10.84 15.37
N GLY A 181 9.38 -9.91 14.69
CA GLY A 181 9.00 -8.62 15.27
C GLY A 181 10.21 -7.76 15.64
N ALA A 182 11.33 -7.92 14.93
CA ALA A 182 12.57 -7.20 15.17
C ALA A 182 12.69 -5.96 14.27
N SER A 183 13.43 -4.95 14.75
CA SER A 183 13.77 -3.77 13.95
C SER A 183 14.66 -4.14 12.77
N LEU A 184 14.44 -3.48 11.63
CA LEU A 184 15.28 -3.58 10.43
C LEU A 184 16.70 -3.06 10.65
N LEU A 185 16.91 -2.23 11.68
CA LEU A 185 18.22 -1.71 12.09
C LEU A 185 19.00 -2.67 13.01
N THR A 186 18.38 -3.77 13.46
CA THR A 186 19.05 -4.76 14.31
C THR A 186 20.16 -5.46 13.53
N ALA A 187 21.42 -5.19 13.90
CA ALA A 187 22.59 -5.85 13.33
C ALA A 187 22.63 -7.35 13.72
N GLU A 188 23.22 -8.16 12.86
CA GLU A 188 23.59 -9.55 13.17
C GLU A 188 25.02 -9.54 13.74
N GLU A 189 25.27 -10.32 14.80
CA GLU A 189 26.61 -10.52 15.39
C GLU A 189 27.49 -11.42 14.53
#